data_AF-A0A8H7V9V7-F1
#
_entry.id   AF-A0A8H7V9V7-F1
#
_cell.length_a   1.000
_cell.length_b   1.000
_cell.length_c   1.000
_cell.angle_alpha   90.00
_cell.angle_beta   90.00
_cell.angle_gamma   90.00
#
_symmetry.space_group_name_H-M   'P 1'
#
loop_
_entity.id
_entity.type
_entity.pdbx_description
1 polymer ?
#
loop_
_entity_poly.entity_id
_entity_poly.type
_entity_poly.pdbx_seq_one_letter_code
_entity_poly.pdbx_strand_id
1 'polypeptide(L)'
;MNPFDEHKTNLKNYDFWASIEEEEFGVTKYDEFLCKQKVINKQTCHDYLTTDIQYILEHFSENAKLLHHVKSLQKKLKIAGKDENNKAFWSDIAPGLMRVNNEKPAAEAELMAAGIRKAADLIDAFTSDKRKNEPPMETSVEYFETVDMFYLVKRELGIIKCRMYDVSVSDVIFVMMILLEVRQIITTRNKKKEKTKASQDMDRVEYDGLYVGENDISVGTIIRRTALQYLHESKTRNLSARERKIMTNGLSSVLDLVDHSSSSQKSLFSNEAWTQITSQFESELSLELLPMSLILTSSWLIISTNNQNKNYLKLFEHVLNLIETYPHLLKKNRTSNSDYSESDVLRIIWSPIFELLFPPNQYNLIVKTGETVSLMSQEHKQDTYSDSPNVVAFKIDIRVIFKKHGKEIDVVSGEVAKNDEDSKVITDEGKLCRETKDAVDSILTLVETKAQAFSTQISGSTCLIATQQLTRNGFYVYHPAYSFSLPSCIEELGSFKPIMQKLLSFQQHVITISNILEKAVTKKYSLNQQFGKHDEADKEGEATSILNWRRDTFYTPPKNKEARVPLVLFGLPSSGLVLRLLKTKYSEGEEGVVYDQFGWGKKNDKWHNKITNGTQDESIF
;
A
#
# COMPACT_ATOMS: atom_id res chain seq x y z
N MET A 1 31.03 -9.67 -26.26
CA MET A 1 31.70 -10.09 -25.02
C MET A 1 32.10 -8.82 -24.29
N ASN A 2 31.82 -8.72 -22.99
CA ASN A 2 32.16 -7.50 -22.26
C ASN A 2 33.71 -7.44 -22.19
N PRO A 3 34.36 -6.31 -22.52
CA PRO A 3 35.82 -6.20 -22.49
C PRO A 3 36.41 -6.49 -21.10
N PHE A 4 35.60 -6.40 -20.03
CA PHE A 4 36.03 -6.75 -18.68
C PHE A 4 35.96 -8.25 -18.36
N ASP A 5 35.28 -9.09 -19.17
CA ASP A 5 35.07 -10.52 -18.88
C ASP A 5 36.39 -11.27 -18.65
N GLU A 6 37.43 -10.94 -19.43
CA GLU A 6 38.77 -11.54 -19.31
C GLU A 6 39.54 -11.08 -18.05
N HIS A 7 39.04 -10.05 -17.36
CA HIS A 7 39.67 -9.43 -16.20
C HIS A 7 38.83 -9.54 -14.92
N LYS A 8 37.79 -10.38 -14.93
CA LYS A 8 36.84 -10.56 -13.81
C LYS A 8 37.51 -10.87 -12.47
N THR A 9 38.62 -11.60 -12.47
CA THR A 9 39.34 -11.96 -11.24
C THR A 9 40.22 -10.85 -10.67
N ASN A 10 40.53 -9.81 -11.47
CA ASN A 10 41.46 -8.75 -11.10
C ASN A 10 40.75 -7.45 -10.71
N LEU A 11 39.52 -7.22 -11.20
CA LEU A 11 38.69 -6.09 -10.78
C LEU A 11 37.98 -6.41 -9.47
N LYS A 12 38.18 -5.59 -8.45
CA LYS A 12 37.54 -5.76 -7.13
C LYS A 12 36.03 -5.68 -7.22
N ASN A 13 35.51 -4.83 -8.11
CA ASN A 13 34.08 -4.69 -8.34
C ASN A 13 33.73 -4.93 -9.80
N TYR A 14 34.10 -6.10 -10.32
CA TYR A 14 33.79 -6.54 -11.68
C TYR A 14 32.34 -6.24 -12.09
N ASP A 15 31.38 -6.61 -11.24
CA ASP A 15 29.96 -6.46 -11.51
C ASP A 15 29.55 -5.00 -11.76
N PHE A 16 30.21 -4.02 -11.14
CA PHE A 16 29.98 -2.60 -11.43
C PHE A 16 30.42 -2.25 -12.85
N TRP A 17 31.65 -2.60 -13.20
CA TRP A 17 32.23 -2.30 -14.51
C TRP A 17 31.53 -3.04 -15.64
N ALA A 18 31.00 -4.24 -15.34
CA ALA A 18 30.27 -5.05 -16.30
C ALA A 18 28.81 -4.63 -16.51
N SER A 19 28.19 -3.96 -15.53
CA SER A 19 26.76 -3.63 -15.54
C SER A 19 26.43 -2.21 -15.98
N ILE A 20 27.40 -1.31 -16.00
CA ILE A 20 27.18 0.10 -16.30
C ILE A 20 27.72 0.45 -17.69
N GLU A 21 26.92 1.20 -18.45
CA GLU A 21 27.34 1.76 -19.74
C GLU A 21 28.49 2.77 -19.53
N GLU A 22 29.47 2.79 -20.44
CA GLU A 22 30.70 3.59 -20.27
C GLU A 22 30.45 5.09 -19.99
N GLU A 23 29.34 5.63 -20.49
CA GLU A 23 28.94 7.04 -20.36
C GLU A 23 28.44 7.38 -18.95
N GLU A 24 28.11 6.36 -18.16
CA GLU A 24 27.54 6.48 -16.83
C GLU A 24 28.57 6.28 -15.71
N PHE A 25 29.86 6.10 -16.03
CA PHE A 25 30.92 5.97 -15.03
C PHE A 25 31.04 7.21 -14.13
N GLY A 26 30.55 7.08 -12.89
CA GLY A 26 30.50 8.13 -11.87
C GLY A 26 30.84 7.61 -10.48
N VAL A 27 31.59 8.39 -9.69
CA VAL A 27 31.94 8.05 -8.29
C VAL A 27 30.68 7.79 -7.47
N THR A 28 29.63 8.60 -7.64
CA THR A 28 28.34 8.42 -6.96
C THR A 28 27.67 7.10 -7.29
N LYS A 29 27.66 6.69 -8.57
CA LYS A 29 27.08 5.41 -8.99
C LYS A 29 27.89 4.22 -8.45
N TYR A 30 29.22 4.37 -8.34
CA TYR A 30 30.09 3.37 -7.74
C TYR A 30 29.83 3.21 -6.23
N ASP A 31 29.69 4.33 -5.51
CA ASP A 31 29.35 4.35 -4.09
C ASP A 31 27.96 3.72 -3.86
N GLU A 32 26.97 4.04 -4.70
CA GLU A 32 25.62 3.46 -4.64
C GLU A 32 25.63 1.95 -4.89
N PHE A 33 26.41 1.50 -5.88
CA PHE A 33 26.57 0.08 -6.20
C PHE A 33 27.16 -0.70 -5.01
N LEU A 34 28.20 -0.16 -4.40
CA LEU A 34 28.87 -0.78 -3.25
C LEU A 34 27.99 -0.81 -1.99
N CYS A 35 27.26 0.28 -1.71
CA CYS A 35 26.29 0.33 -0.62
C CYS A 35 25.21 -0.77 -0.74
N LYS A 36 24.86 -1.19 -1.96
CA LYS A 36 23.89 -2.27 -2.22
C LYS A 36 24.48 -3.66 -2.02
N GLN A 37 25.79 -3.86 -2.24
CA GLN A 37 26.40 -5.19 -2.17
C GLN A 37 26.87 -5.59 -0.76
N LYS A 38 27.33 -4.66 0.09
CA LYS A 38 27.74 -4.89 1.50
C LYS A 38 28.01 -3.56 2.23
N VAL A 39 27.92 -3.55 3.56
CA VAL A 39 28.34 -2.40 4.38
C VAL A 39 29.87 -2.35 4.42
N ILE A 40 30.48 -1.71 3.43
CA ILE A 40 31.90 -1.34 3.44
C ILE A 40 32.01 0.16 3.73
N ASN A 41 33.02 0.55 4.51
CA ASN A 41 33.24 1.97 4.79
C ASN A 41 33.70 2.68 3.51
N LYS A 42 33.41 3.99 3.41
CA LYS A 42 33.70 4.79 2.21
C LYS A 42 35.18 4.81 1.82
N GLN A 43 36.09 4.72 2.80
CA GLN A 43 37.52 4.67 2.52
C GLN A 43 37.88 3.39 1.75
N THR A 44 37.39 2.23 2.19
CA THR A 44 37.56 0.96 1.49
C THR A 44 36.92 0.99 0.09
N CYS A 45 35.76 1.64 -0.07
CA CYS A 45 35.16 1.87 -1.40
C CYS A 45 36.11 2.66 -2.31
N HIS A 46 36.67 3.76 -1.81
CA HIS A 46 37.61 4.59 -2.55
C HIS A 46 38.92 3.86 -2.87
N ASP A 47 39.43 3.02 -1.96
CA ASP A 47 40.64 2.23 -2.18
C ASP A 47 40.42 1.17 -3.27
N TYR A 48 39.25 0.50 -3.26
CA TYR A 48 38.86 -0.43 -4.32
C TYR A 48 38.68 0.29 -5.65
N LEU A 49 37.99 1.44 -5.66
CA LEU A 49 37.85 2.25 -6.87
C LEU A 49 39.20 2.69 -7.41
N THR A 50 40.13 3.10 -6.54
CA THR A 50 41.49 3.50 -6.92
C THR A 50 42.25 2.33 -7.55
N THR A 51 42.14 1.13 -6.95
CA THR A 51 42.78 -0.08 -7.44
C THR A 51 42.23 -0.48 -8.82
N ASP A 52 40.90 -0.48 -8.98
CA ASP A 52 40.25 -0.80 -10.24
C ASP A 52 40.59 0.24 -11.33
N ILE A 53 40.57 1.53 -11.00
CA ILE A 53 40.98 2.61 -11.91
C ILE A 53 42.43 2.38 -12.40
N GLN A 54 43.35 2.08 -11.48
CA GLN A 54 44.75 1.86 -11.83
C GLN A 54 44.91 0.63 -12.73
N TYR A 55 44.25 -0.46 -12.38
CA TYR A 55 44.24 -1.68 -13.18
C TYR A 55 43.71 -1.43 -14.60
N ILE A 56 42.60 -0.69 -14.73
CA ILE A 56 42.00 -0.37 -16.02
C ILE A 56 42.95 0.50 -16.87
N LEU A 57 43.61 1.48 -16.26
CA LEU A 57 44.58 2.35 -16.96
C LEU A 57 45.78 1.57 -17.51
N GLU A 58 46.21 0.50 -16.83
CA GLU A 58 47.35 -0.32 -17.23
C GLU A 58 47.00 -1.34 -18.32
N HIS A 59 45.79 -1.92 -18.27
CA HIS A 59 45.44 -3.08 -19.08
C HIS A 59 44.54 -2.75 -20.29
N PHE A 60 43.89 -1.57 -20.30
CA PHE A 60 43.00 -1.15 -21.39
C PHE A 60 43.57 0.04 -22.18
N SER A 61 44.87 0.02 -22.45
CA SER A 61 45.58 1.10 -23.14
C SER A 61 45.04 1.39 -24.56
N GLU A 62 44.34 0.42 -25.16
CA GLU A 62 43.79 0.51 -26.51
C GLU A 62 42.38 1.14 -26.58
N ASN A 63 41.63 1.20 -25.46
CA ASN A 63 40.27 1.77 -25.44
C ASN A 63 40.31 3.26 -25.00
N ALA A 64 40.47 4.15 -25.99
CA ALA A 64 40.59 5.60 -25.75
C ALA A 64 39.39 6.22 -25.01
N LYS A 65 38.16 5.73 -25.27
CA LYS A 65 36.92 6.24 -24.63
C LYS A 65 36.90 5.85 -23.15
N LEU A 66 37.13 4.58 -22.84
CA LEU A 66 37.23 4.07 -21.47
C LEU A 66 38.33 4.80 -20.68
N LEU A 67 39.52 4.94 -21.26
CA LEU A 67 40.63 5.65 -20.62
C LEU A 67 40.30 7.11 -20.31
N HIS A 68 39.57 7.80 -21.19
CA HIS A 68 39.14 9.17 -20.94
C HIS A 68 38.21 9.25 -19.71
N HIS A 69 37.22 8.37 -19.62
CA HIS A 69 36.30 8.30 -18.48
C HIS A 69 37.00 7.94 -17.17
N VAL A 70 37.87 6.93 -17.20
CA VAL A 70 38.64 6.47 -16.03
C VAL A 70 39.60 7.55 -15.53
N LYS A 71 40.27 8.30 -16.43
CA LYS A 71 41.10 9.47 -16.04
C LYS A 71 40.26 10.59 -15.42
N SER A 72 39.05 10.83 -15.93
CA SER A 72 38.11 11.80 -15.35
C SER A 72 37.69 11.40 -13.93
N LEU A 73 37.37 10.12 -13.72
CA LEU A 73 37.09 9.56 -12.40
C LEU A 73 38.29 9.68 -11.45
N GLN A 74 39.49 9.31 -11.91
CA GLN A 74 40.72 9.44 -11.13
C GLN A 74 40.97 10.89 -10.68
N LYS A 75 40.70 11.88 -11.55
CA LYS A 75 40.82 13.30 -11.22
C LYS A 75 39.79 13.70 -10.15
N LYS A 76 38.53 13.29 -10.29
CA LYS A 76 37.47 13.56 -9.30
C LYS A 76 37.81 12.94 -7.93
N LEU A 77 38.32 11.71 -7.93
CA LEU A 77 38.74 11.02 -6.71
C LEU A 77 39.91 11.74 -6.01
N LYS A 78 40.91 12.20 -6.78
CA LYS A 78 42.03 13.00 -6.26
C LYS A 78 41.58 14.34 -5.67
N ILE A 79 40.54 14.97 -6.23
CA ILE A 79 39.96 16.19 -5.67
C ILE A 79 39.25 15.88 -4.34
N ALA A 80 38.43 14.82 -4.31
CA ALA A 80 37.73 14.40 -3.10
C ALA A 80 38.68 13.99 -1.96
N GLY A 81 39.81 13.33 -2.27
CA GLY A 81 40.80 12.92 -1.27
C GLY A 81 41.62 14.07 -0.66
N LYS A 82 41.61 15.26 -1.29
CA LYS A 82 42.28 16.48 -0.78
C LYS A 82 41.38 17.35 0.08
N ASP A 83 40.09 17.01 0.18
CA ASP A 83 39.16 17.73 1.03
C ASP A 83 39.40 17.33 2.51
N GLU A 84 40.14 18.17 3.22
CA GLU A 84 40.48 18.03 4.64
C GLU A 84 39.23 17.79 5.51
N ASN A 85 38.06 18.35 5.14
CA ASN A 85 36.82 18.14 5.87
C ASN A 85 36.27 16.73 5.68
N ASN A 86 36.34 16.19 4.46
CA ASN A 86 35.99 14.80 4.18
C ASN A 86 36.95 13.86 4.90
N LYS A 87 38.26 14.14 4.86
CA LYS A 87 39.27 13.32 5.50
C LYS A 87 39.04 13.22 7.02
N ALA A 88 38.82 14.35 7.70
CA ALA A 88 38.56 14.40 9.13
C ALA A 88 37.24 13.70 9.53
N PHE A 89 36.17 13.85 8.73
CA PHE A 89 34.91 13.16 9.00
C PHE A 89 35.07 11.63 8.95
N TRP A 90 35.75 11.11 7.91
CA TRP A 90 35.89 9.67 7.73
C TRP A 90 36.96 9.03 8.62
N SER A 91 38.02 9.76 8.99
CA SER A 91 39.03 9.23 9.93
C SER A 91 38.54 9.24 11.37
N ASP A 92 37.79 10.28 11.77
CA ASP A 92 37.56 10.55 13.19
C ASP A 92 36.13 10.21 13.64
N ILE A 93 35.13 10.43 12.78
CA ILE A 93 33.70 10.32 13.14
C ILE A 93 33.11 8.98 12.66
N ALA A 94 33.43 8.57 11.44
CA ALA A 94 32.85 7.36 10.84
C ALA A 94 33.15 6.04 11.60
N PRO A 95 34.36 5.82 12.19
CA PRO A 95 34.61 4.63 13.01
C PRO A 95 33.80 4.60 14.31
N GLY A 96 33.38 5.77 14.81
CA GLY A 96 32.43 5.88 15.92
C GLY A 96 31.04 5.39 15.50
N LEU A 97 30.53 5.95 14.40
CA LEU A 97 29.22 5.59 13.83
C LEU A 97 29.10 4.11 13.45
N MET A 98 30.19 3.49 12.98
CA MET A 98 30.22 2.06 12.64
C MET A 98 30.16 1.14 13.88
N ARG A 99 30.55 1.62 15.07
CA ARG A 99 30.42 0.86 16.33
C ARG A 99 29.00 0.89 16.89
N VAL A 100 28.19 1.87 16.51
CA VAL A 100 26.78 2.00 16.94
C VAL A 100 25.83 1.08 16.15
N ASN A 101 26.39 0.25 15.28
CA ASN A 101 25.64 -0.59 14.37
C ASN A 101 25.08 -1.85 15.05
N ASN A 102 24.22 -1.65 16.04
CA ASN A 102 23.17 -2.58 16.47
C ASN A 102 21.84 -1.89 16.80
N GLU A 103 21.80 -0.55 16.97
CA GLU A 103 20.53 0.15 17.22
C GLU A 103 20.51 1.53 16.53
N LYS A 104 19.72 1.63 15.46
CA LYS A 104 19.53 2.86 14.63
C LYS A 104 19.21 4.14 15.45
N PRO A 105 18.43 4.09 16.55
CA PRO A 105 18.19 5.28 17.40
C PRO A 105 19.45 5.77 18.13
N ALA A 106 20.34 4.86 18.53
CA ALA A 106 21.59 5.22 19.22
C ALA A 106 22.56 5.91 18.24
N ALA A 107 22.58 5.48 16.97
CA ALA A 107 23.42 6.09 15.94
C ALA A 107 22.96 7.51 15.62
N GLU A 108 21.65 7.75 15.52
CA GLU A 108 21.08 9.10 15.32
C GLU A 108 21.34 10.01 16.53
N ALA A 109 21.22 9.49 17.76
CA ALA A 109 21.53 10.23 18.98
C ALA A 109 23.02 10.58 19.09
N GLU A 110 23.93 9.66 18.72
CA GLU A 110 25.37 9.94 18.67
C GLU A 110 25.74 10.95 17.59
N LEU A 111 25.13 10.88 16.41
CA LEU A 111 25.32 11.85 15.32
C LEU A 111 24.88 13.26 15.76
N MET A 112 23.75 13.33 16.46
CA MET A 112 23.24 14.57 17.05
C MET A 112 24.19 15.09 18.14
N ALA A 113 24.68 14.22 19.03
CA ALA A 113 25.63 14.59 20.08
C ALA A 113 27.00 15.02 19.52
N ALA A 114 27.49 14.38 18.46
CA ALA A 114 28.70 14.77 17.76
C ALA A 114 28.55 16.15 17.08
N GLY A 115 27.38 16.39 16.45
CA GLY A 115 27.03 17.70 15.90
C GLY A 115 26.98 18.80 16.97
N ILE A 116 26.37 18.52 18.13
CA ILE A 116 26.30 19.45 19.27
C ILE A 116 27.70 19.74 19.83
N ARG A 117 28.54 18.72 20.02
CA ARG A 117 29.93 18.90 20.48
C ARG A 117 30.73 19.76 19.51
N LYS A 118 30.65 19.49 18.20
CA LYS A 118 31.35 20.29 17.20
C LYS A 118 30.87 21.74 17.17
N ALA A 119 29.57 21.97 17.38
CA ALA A 119 29.03 23.31 17.51
C ALA A 119 29.56 24.02 18.77
N ALA A 120 29.64 23.32 19.90
CA ALA A 120 30.23 23.84 21.14
C ALA A 120 31.71 24.21 20.96
N ASP A 121 32.51 23.33 20.35
CA ASP A 121 33.93 23.61 20.06
C ASP A 121 34.12 24.84 19.16
N LEU A 122 33.23 25.02 18.17
CA LEU A 122 33.23 26.20 17.31
C LEU A 122 32.83 27.47 18.06
N ILE A 123 31.89 27.36 19.01
CA ILE A 123 31.48 28.47 19.89
C ILE A 123 32.62 28.84 20.85
N ASP A 124 33.30 27.86 21.43
CA ASP A 124 34.44 28.07 22.32
C ASP A 124 35.64 28.67 21.58
N ALA A 125 35.94 28.19 20.36
CA ALA A 125 36.94 28.80 19.51
C ALA A 125 36.59 30.28 19.21
N PHE A 126 35.32 30.56 18.87
CA PHE A 126 34.86 31.91 18.54
C PHE A 126 34.82 32.86 19.75
N THR A 127 34.51 32.35 20.94
CA THR A 127 34.50 33.12 22.20
C THR A 127 35.91 33.31 22.76
N SER A 128 36.82 32.34 22.56
CA SER A 128 38.24 32.48 22.90
C SER A 128 38.94 33.57 22.07
N ASP A 129 38.52 33.75 20.81
CA ASP A 129 38.98 34.83 19.94
C ASP A 129 38.44 36.20 20.39
N LYS A 130 37.23 36.25 20.95
CA LYS A 130 36.67 37.46 21.58
C LYS A 130 37.38 37.82 22.90
N ARG A 131 37.71 36.85 23.75
CA ARG A 131 38.36 37.09 25.05
C ARG A 131 39.80 37.62 24.95
N LYS A 132 40.44 37.54 23.78
CA LYS A 132 41.76 38.16 23.56
C LYS A 132 41.70 39.67 23.35
N ASN A 133 40.52 40.26 23.14
CA ASN A 133 40.39 41.66 22.71
C ASN A 133 39.54 42.58 23.60
N GLU A 134 38.99 42.14 24.74
CA GLU A 134 38.18 43.02 25.62
C GLU A 134 38.41 42.75 27.12
N PRO A 135 38.39 43.79 27.99
CA PRO A 135 38.57 43.65 29.44
C PRO A 135 37.31 43.12 30.14
N PRO A 136 37.44 42.53 31.35
CA PRO A 136 36.34 41.83 32.00
C PRO A 136 35.32 42.81 32.56
N MET A 137 34.03 42.61 32.23
CA MET A 137 32.91 43.32 32.85
C MET A 137 31.95 42.32 33.51
N GLU A 138 31.46 42.71 34.69
CA GLU A 138 30.69 41.90 35.64
C GLU A 138 29.33 41.44 35.12
N THR A 139 28.94 40.26 35.62
CA THR A 139 27.75 39.47 35.33
C THR A 139 26.43 40.12 35.75
N SER A 140 25.42 40.03 34.89
CA SER A 140 24.02 39.89 35.32
C SER A 140 23.31 38.84 34.45
N VAL A 141 22.45 38.07 35.12
CA VAL A 141 21.81 36.82 34.69
C VAL A 141 20.42 37.14 34.15
N GLU A 142 20.22 37.04 32.84
CA GLU A 142 18.91 36.90 32.18
C GLU A 142 19.12 36.48 30.71
N TYR A 143 19.50 35.22 30.47
CA TYR A 143 19.75 34.71 29.12
C TYR A 143 19.52 33.19 29.08
N PHE A 144 18.27 32.73 29.14
CA PHE A 144 17.99 31.30 28.93
C PHE A 144 16.74 30.95 28.12
N GLU A 145 15.97 31.90 27.58
CA GLU A 145 14.81 31.58 26.71
C GLU A 145 14.99 32.00 25.23
N THR A 146 16.04 32.75 24.89
CA THR A 146 16.28 33.25 23.52
C THR A 146 17.00 32.26 22.61
N VAL A 147 17.64 31.22 23.15
CA VAL A 147 18.58 30.37 22.39
C VAL A 147 17.88 29.27 21.58
N ASP A 148 16.78 28.69 22.07
CA ASP A 148 16.02 27.65 21.34
C ASP A 148 15.27 28.22 20.12
N MET A 149 14.85 29.48 20.19
CA MET A 149 14.11 30.12 19.10
C MET A 149 15.02 30.48 17.91
N PHE A 150 16.27 30.85 18.17
CA PHE A 150 17.26 31.17 17.12
C PHE A 150 17.65 29.95 16.26
N TYR A 151 17.60 28.75 16.85
CA TYR A 151 17.92 27.50 16.15
C TYR A 151 16.85 27.13 15.13
N LEU A 152 15.58 27.41 15.41
CA LEU A 152 14.45 27.14 14.51
C LEU A 152 14.46 28.05 13.27
N VAL A 153 14.81 29.33 13.46
CA VAL A 153 14.90 30.34 12.39
C VAL A 153 16.04 30.03 11.41
N LYS A 154 17.20 29.58 11.92
CA LYS A 154 18.36 29.27 11.09
C LYS A 154 18.15 28.02 10.23
N ARG A 155 17.39 27.05 10.74
CA ARG A 155 17.06 25.78 10.06
C ARG A 155 16.03 25.95 8.94
N GLU A 156 15.01 26.79 9.13
CA GLU A 156 13.93 26.95 8.14
C GLU A 156 14.25 28.00 7.06
N LEU A 157 15.13 28.98 7.33
CA LEU A 157 15.40 30.09 6.39
C LEU A 157 16.76 30.02 5.67
N GLY A 158 17.63 29.04 5.98
CA GLY A 158 18.91 28.89 5.27
C GLY A 158 19.86 30.10 5.38
N ILE A 159 19.77 30.90 6.45
CA ILE A 159 20.58 32.11 6.62
C ILE A 159 21.96 31.71 7.17
N ILE A 160 22.99 31.76 6.32
CA ILE A 160 24.35 31.27 6.64
C ILE A 160 25.22 32.33 7.35
N LYS A 161 24.85 33.62 7.39
CA LYS A 161 25.62 34.63 8.15
C LYS A 161 24.80 35.91 8.41
N CYS A 162 24.42 36.15 9.66
CA CYS A 162 24.18 37.50 10.16
C CYS A 162 25.16 37.78 11.30
N ARG A 163 25.97 38.84 11.18
CA ARG A 163 26.71 39.40 12.32
C ARG A 163 25.74 40.31 13.06
N MET A 164 25.24 39.86 14.20
CA MET A 164 24.46 40.69 15.13
C MET A 164 25.41 41.27 16.17
N TYR A 165 25.67 42.57 16.07
CA TYR A 165 26.06 43.39 17.21
C TYR A 165 24.88 44.37 17.40
N ASP A 166 24.32 44.39 18.60
CA ASP A 166 23.16 45.17 19.06
C ASP A 166 21.83 44.89 18.35
N VAL A 167 21.07 43.91 18.86
CA VAL A 167 19.66 43.69 18.47
C VAL A 167 18.78 44.08 19.65
N SER A 168 17.97 45.10 19.45
CA SER A 168 17.04 45.60 20.45
C SER A 168 15.85 44.65 20.60
N VAL A 169 15.14 44.72 21.73
CA VAL A 169 13.87 43.97 21.92
C VAL A 169 12.86 44.26 20.80
N SER A 170 12.90 45.47 20.23
CA SER A 170 12.06 45.85 19.08
C SER A 170 12.38 45.05 17.82
N ASP A 171 13.65 44.72 17.57
CA ASP A 171 14.08 43.93 16.41
C ASP A 171 13.66 42.46 16.55
N VAL A 172 13.67 41.92 17.77
CA VAL A 172 13.15 40.57 18.07
C VAL A 172 11.65 40.50 17.82
N ILE A 173 10.88 41.49 18.28
CA ILE A 173 9.43 41.58 18.04
C ILE A 173 9.14 41.69 16.53
N PHE A 174 9.91 42.50 15.80
CA PHE A 174 9.77 42.65 14.36
C PHE A 174 10.03 41.33 13.61
N VAL A 175 11.09 40.59 13.99
CA VAL A 175 11.36 39.26 13.42
C VAL A 175 10.25 38.26 13.76
N MET A 176 9.70 38.28 14.98
CA MET A 176 8.56 37.42 15.34
C MET A 176 7.30 37.74 14.51
N MET A 177 7.01 39.02 14.25
CA MET A 177 5.90 39.41 13.39
C MET A 177 6.08 38.91 11.95
N ILE A 178 7.29 39.05 11.39
CA ILE A 178 7.61 38.52 10.06
C ILE A 178 7.45 37.00 10.03
N LEU A 179 7.90 36.28 11.06
CA LEU A 179 7.78 34.81 11.12
C LEU A 179 6.32 34.35 11.22
N LEU A 180 5.47 35.07 11.98
CA LEU A 180 4.04 34.80 12.03
C LEU A 180 3.37 35.02 10.67
N GLU A 181 3.72 36.10 9.97
CA GLU A 181 3.20 36.41 8.65
C GLU A 181 3.67 35.41 7.59
N VAL A 182 4.95 35.03 7.60
CA VAL A 182 5.49 33.97 6.73
C VAL A 182 4.79 32.64 7.00
N ARG A 183 4.57 32.27 8.27
CA ARG A 183 3.81 31.06 8.63
C ARG A 183 2.38 31.11 8.10
N GLN A 184 1.71 32.26 8.18
CA GLN A 184 0.37 32.46 7.65
C GLN A 184 0.35 32.36 6.10
N ILE A 185 1.34 32.92 5.41
CA ILE A 185 1.51 32.82 3.95
C ILE A 185 1.75 31.37 3.53
N ILE A 186 2.66 30.65 4.20
CA ILE A 186 2.94 29.22 3.92
C ILE A 186 1.68 28.38 4.13
N THR A 187 0.97 28.60 5.24
CA THR A 187 -0.27 27.90 5.55
C THR A 187 -1.33 28.17 4.48
N THR A 188 -1.46 29.42 4.02
CA THR A 188 -2.41 29.81 2.97
C THR A 188 -2.04 29.21 1.62
N ARG A 189 -0.76 29.21 1.26
CA ARG A 189 -0.25 28.61 0.01
C ARG A 189 -0.46 27.08 0.01
N ASN A 190 -0.22 26.41 1.12
CA ASN A 190 -0.47 24.98 1.27
C ASN A 190 -1.96 24.66 1.15
N LYS A 191 -2.83 25.42 1.83
CA LYS A 191 -4.30 25.30 1.66
C LYS A 191 -4.74 25.52 0.21
N LYS A 192 -4.16 26.48 -0.51
CA LYS A 192 -4.46 26.71 -1.93
C LYS A 192 -4.01 25.54 -2.80
N LYS A 193 -2.80 25.01 -2.60
CA LYS A 193 -2.29 23.82 -3.31
C LYS A 193 -3.17 22.59 -3.06
N GLU A 194 -3.59 22.37 -1.81
CA GLU A 194 -4.49 21.27 -1.46
C GLU A 194 -5.85 21.41 -2.13
N LYS A 195 -6.44 22.61 -2.16
CA LYS A 195 -7.70 22.87 -2.88
C LYS A 195 -7.56 22.62 -4.39
N THR A 196 -6.46 23.07 -4.99
CA THR A 196 -6.21 22.82 -6.42
C THR A 196 -6.03 21.32 -6.70
N LYS A 197 -5.30 20.60 -5.86
CA LYS A 197 -5.14 19.15 -6.00
C LYS A 197 -6.46 18.40 -5.83
N ALA A 198 -7.25 18.75 -4.82
CA ALA A 198 -8.58 18.17 -4.63
C ALA A 198 -9.49 18.42 -5.84
N SER A 199 -9.46 19.62 -6.43
CA SER A 199 -10.18 19.91 -7.68
C SER A 199 -9.70 19.02 -8.83
N GLN A 200 -8.39 18.88 -9.01
CA GLN A 200 -7.81 18.04 -10.07
C GLN A 200 -8.15 16.55 -9.91
N ASP A 201 -8.13 16.04 -8.67
CA ASP A 201 -8.48 14.65 -8.41
C ASP A 201 -9.98 14.39 -8.68
N MET A 202 -10.83 15.39 -8.46
CA MET A 202 -12.27 15.32 -8.80
C MET A 202 -12.53 15.37 -10.31
N ASP A 203 -11.59 15.85 -11.13
CA ASP A 203 -11.73 15.85 -12.59
C ASP A 203 -11.35 14.49 -13.22
N ARG A 204 -10.65 13.63 -12.46
CA ARG A 204 -10.27 12.30 -12.94
C ARG A 204 -11.47 11.37 -13.06
N VAL A 205 -11.38 10.44 -14.01
CA VAL A 205 -12.43 9.48 -14.37
C VAL A 205 -11.80 8.09 -14.45
N GLU A 206 -12.44 7.10 -13.84
CA GLU A 206 -12.09 5.69 -13.97
C GLU A 206 -12.57 5.14 -15.32
N TYR A 207 -11.78 4.24 -15.90
CA TYR A 207 -12.18 3.47 -17.08
C TYR A 207 -12.58 2.03 -16.73
N ASP A 208 -13.68 1.88 -15.97
CA ASP A 208 -14.22 0.55 -15.61
C ASP A 208 -15.25 0.02 -16.63
N GLY A 209 -15.76 0.88 -17.52
CA GLY A 209 -16.71 0.52 -18.56
C GLY A 209 -18.13 0.23 -18.07
N LEU A 210 -18.45 0.54 -16.81
CA LEU A 210 -19.77 0.37 -16.21
C LEU A 210 -20.48 1.71 -16.05
N TYR A 211 -21.49 1.95 -16.88
CA TYR A 211 -22.33 3.15 -16.88
C TYR A 211 -23.77 2.76 -16.59
N VAL A 212 -24.51 3.59 -15.86
CA VAL A 212 -25.90 3.32 -15.48
C VAL A 212 -26.80 4.51 -15.72
N GLY A 213 -27.99 4.23 -16.26
CA GLY A 213 -28.90 5.27 -16.76
C GLY A 213 -28.28 6.07 -17.90
N GLU A 214 -28.60 7.36 -17.95
CA GLU A 214 -28.07 8.31 -18.94
C GLU A 214 -26.80 9.03 -18.42
N ASN A 215 -26.14 8.51 -17.40
CA ASN A 215 -24.95 9.13 -16.83
C ASN A 215 -23.71 8.86 -17.68
N ASP A 216 -23.03 9.92 -18.11
CA ASP A 216 -21.71 9.85 -18.76
C ASP A 216 -20.56 9.50 -17.79
N ILE A 217 -20.88 9.32 -16.50
CA ILE A 217 -19.93 9.02 -15.43
C ILE A 217 -20.09 7.56 -15.04
N SER A 218 -18.99 6.80 -15.13
CA SER A 218 -18.95 5.40 -14.73
C SER A 218 -19.21 5.22 -13.22
N VAL A 219 -19.77 4.08 -12.82
CA VAL A 219 -20.02 3.73 -11.41
C VAL A 219 -18.76 3.84 -10.55
N GLY A 220 -17.60 3.35 -11.02
CA GLY A 220 -16.35 3.42 -10.26
C GLY A 220 -15.82 4.85 -10.10
N THR A 221 -16.15 5.75 -11.02
CA THR A 221 -15.84 7.19 -10.86
C THR A 221 -16.70 7.80 -9.75
N ILE A 222 -18.00 7.49 -9.72
CA ILE A 222 -18.94 8.00 -8.71
C ILE A 222 -18.45 7.62 -7.30
N ILE A 223 -18.23 6.33 -7.03
CA ILE A 223 -17.84 5.87 -5.69
C ILE A 223 -16.49 6.44 -5.23
N ARG A 224 -15.52 6.62 -6.14
CA ARG A 224 -14.20 7.17 -5.81
C ARG A 224 -14.24 8.66 -5.51
N ARG A 225 -14.98 9.43 -6.31
CA ARG A 225 -15.16 10.88 -6.10
C ARG A 225 -15.87 11.15 -4.78
N THR A 226 -16.95 10.42 -4.50
CA THR A 226 -17.63 10.50 -3.19
C THR A 226 -16.68 10.13 -2.06
N ALA A 227 -15.85 9.09 -2.23
CA ALA A 227 -14.90 8.69 -1.21
C ALA A 227 -13.82 9.75 -0.94
N LEU A 228 -13.32 10.43 -1.98
CA LEU A 228 -12.41 11.58 -1.82
C LEU A 228 -13.08 12.75 -1.09
N GLN A 229 -14.35 13.01 -1.38
CA GLN A 229 -15.12 14.02 -0.66
C GLN A 229 -15.22 13.68 0.84
N TYR A 230 -15.61 12.45 1.20
CA TYR A 230 -15.66 12.04 2.60
C TYR A 230 -14.29 12.07 3.27
N LEU A 231 -13.21 11.73 2.57
CA LEU A 231 -11.85 11.86 3.08
C LEU A 231 -11.53 13.33 3.41
N HIS A 232 -11.93 14.27 2.56
CA HIS A 232 -11.76 15.69 2.84
C HIS A 232 -12.59 16.13 4.06
N GLU A 233 -13.86 15.75 4.11
CA GLU A 233 -14.77 16.07 5.22
C GLU A 233 -14.27 15.50 6.55
N SER A 234 -13.64 14.32 6.54
CA SER A 234 -13.07 13.67 7.73
C SER A 234 -12.01 14.50 8.44
N LYS A 235 -11.40 15.49 7.75
CA LYS A 235 -10.46 16.45 8.35
C LYS A 235 -11.16 17.52 9.19
N THR A 236 -12.46 17.75 8.95
CA THR A 236 -13.24 18.82 9.58
C THR A 236 -14.34 18.31 10.52
N ARG A 237 -14.82 17.08 10.30
CA ARG A 237 -15.88 16.46 11.10
C ARG A 237 -15.63 14.97 11.31
N ASN A 238 -16.27 14.42 12.32
CA ASN A 238 -16.32 12.97 12.49
C ASN A 238 -17.31 12.36 11.49
N LEU A 239 -16.84 11.39 10.71
CA LEU A 239 -17.68 10.57 9.85
C LEU A 239 -18.39 9.49 10.68
N SER A 240 -19.65 9.22 10.37
CA SER A 240 -20.37 8.04 10.85
C SER A 240 -19.72 6.73 10.37
N ALA A 241 -20.10 5.60 10.97
CA ALA A 241 -19.60 4.28 10.55
C ALA A 241 -19.87 3.99 9.07
N ARG A 242 -21.08 4.31 8.58
CA ARG A 242 -21.47 4.12 7.16
C ARG A 242 -20.72 5.06 6.21
N GLU A 243 -20.60 6.34 6.54
CA GLU A 243 -19.82 7.29 5.72
C GLU A 243 -18.34 6.87 5.65
N ARG A 244 -17.78 6.40 6.77
CA ARG A 244 -16.42 5.85 6.80
C ARG A 244 -16.30 4.59 5.95
N LYS A 245 -17.30 3.71 5.95
CA LYS A 245 -17.35 2.53 5.08
C LYS A 245 -17.40 2.94 3.60
N ILE A 246 -18.28 3.86 3.21
CA ILE A 246 -18.35 4.40 1.84
C ILE A 246 -17.00 4.98 1.41
N MET A 247 -16.39 5.82 2.27
CA MET A 247 -15.07 6.41 2.04
C MET A 247 -14.00 5.33 1.82
N THR A 248 -13.88 4.40 2.76
CA THR A 248 -12.79 3.41 2.71
C THR A 248 -12.97 2.37 1.59
N ASN A 249 -14.20 1.97 1.28
CA ASN A 249 -14.49 1.08 0.15
C ASN A 249 -14.25 1.79 -1.19
N GLY A 250 -14.73 3.04 -1.35
CA GLY A 250 -14.52 3.80 -2.59
C GLY A 250 -13.04 4.14 -2.83
N LEU A 251 -12.27 4.49 -1.79
CA LEU A 251 -10.81 4.66 -1.92
C LEU A 251 -10.10 3.33 -2.23
N SER A 252 -10.70 2.18 -1.90
CA SER A 252 -10.19 0.85 -2.27
C SER A 252 -10.76 0.34 -3.60
N SER A 253 -11.50 1.18 -4.33
CA SER A 253 -12.17 0.82 -5.59
C SER A 253 -13.16 -0.35 -5.48
N VAL A 254 -13.83 -0.49 -4.34
CA VAL A 254 -14.82 -1.55 -4.06
C VAL A 254 -16.24 -0.99 -4.13
N LEU A 255 -17.06 -1.58 -5.00
CA LEU A 255 -18.51 -1.47 -4.98
C LEU A 255 -19.07 -2.54 -4.03
N ASP A 256 -19.75 -2.10 -2.99
CA ASP A 256 -20.36 -2.94 -1.97
C ASP A 256 -21.85 -3.14 -2.25
N LEU A 257 -22.20 -4.34 -2.69
CA LEU A 257 -23.57 -4.77 -2.95
C LEU A 257 -24.17 -5.56 -1.79
N VAL A 258 -23.43 -5.74 -0.69
CA VAL A 258 -23.90 -6.46 0.49
C VAL A 258 -24.75 -5.56 1.38
N ASP A 259 -24.36 -4.29 1.55
CA ASP A 259 -25.11 -3.32 2.34
C ASP A 259 -26.18 -2.61 1.51
N HIS A 260 -27.41 -3.13 1.59
CA HIS A 260 -28.58 -2.56 0.92
C HIS A 260 -29.24 -1.40 1.68
N SER A 261 -28.67 -0.91 2.79
CA SER A 261 -29.29 0.19 3.53
C SER A 261 -29.34 1.48 2.70
N SER A 262 -30.34 2.33 2.97
CA SER A 262 -30.52 3.61 2.26
C SER A 262 -29.41 4.63 2.50
N SER A 263 -28.51 4.35 3.44
CA SER A 263 -27.36 5.19 3.79
C SER A 263 -26.01 4.57 3.42
N SER A 264 -26.00 3.45 2.67
CA SER A 264 -24.80 2.81 2.13
C SER A 264 -24.39 3.45 0.79
N GLN A 265 -23.51 2.79 0.03
CA GLN A 265 -23.21 3.18 -1.36
C GLN A 265 -24.46 3.20 -2.27
N LYS A 266 -25.55 2.52 -1.89
CA LYS A 266 -26.85 2.65 -2.56
C LYS A 266 -27.32 4.10 -2.66
N SER A 267 -27.05 4.92 -1.64
CA SER A 267 -27.44 6.33 -1.61
C SER A 267 -26.77 7.19 -2.69
N LEU A 268 -25.72 6.68 -3.34
CA LEU A 268 -24.98 7.38 -4.40
C LEU A 268 -25.67 7.27 -5.77
N PHE A 269 -26.72 6.47 -5.88
CA PHE A 269 -27.41 6.17 -7.12
C PHE A 269 -28.93 6.34 -6.96
N SER A 270 -29.64 6.55 -8.08
CA SER A 270 -31.10 6.41 -8.07
C SER A 270 -31.49 4.96 -7.79
N ASN A 271 -32.73 4.71 -7.35
CA ASN A 271 -33.20 3.35 -7.11
C ASN A 271 -33.13 2.50 -8.39
N GLU A 272 -33.49 3.08 -9.55
CA GLU A 272 -33.46 2.43 -10.85
C GLU A 272 -32.02 2.07 -11.25
N ALA A 273 -31.08 3.01 -11.10
CA ALA A 273 -29.67 2.78 -11.38
C ALA A 273 -29.09 1.69 -10.45
N TRP A 274 -29.41 1.75 -9.14
CA TRP A 274 -28.96 0.73 -8.19
C TRP A 274 -29.51 -0.67 -8.52
N THR A 275 -30.79 -0.76 -8.89
CA THR A 275 -31.41 -2.02 -9.34
C THR A 275 -30.75 -2.55 -10.61
N GLN A 276 -30.40 -1.68 -11.58
CA GLN A 276 -29.65 -2.08 -12.78
C GLN A 276 -28.26 -2.64 -12.42
N ILE A 277 -27.50 -1.94 -11.57
CA ILE A 277 -26.18 -2.39 -11.10
C ILE A 277 -26.31 -3.75 -10.42
N THR A 278 -27.25 -3.88 -9.48
CA THR A 278 -27.43 -5.10 -8.68
C THR A 278 -27.81 -6.27 -9.58
N SER A 279 -28.80 -6.10 -10.47
CA SER A 279 -29.25 -7.15 -11.39
C SER A 279 -28.15 -7.62 -12.35
N GLN A 280 -27.32 -6.68 -12.85
CA GLN A 280 -26.17 -7.04 -13.68
C GLN A 280 -25.22 -7.98 -12.94
N PHE A 281 -24.84 -7.64 -11.70
CA PHE A 281 -23.88 -8.45 -10.94
C PHE A 281 -24.48 -9.68 -10.30
N GLU A 282 -25.77 -9.71 -9.98
CA GLU A 282 -26.46 -10.94 -9.57
C GLU A 282 -26.34 -12.01 -10.65
N SER A 283 -26.51 -11.64 -11.92
CA SER A 283 -26.34 -12.59 -13.03
C SER A 283 -24.88 -13.00 -13.25
N GLU A 284 -23.93 -12.06 -13.14
CA GLU A 284 -22.50 -12.28 -13.43
C GLU A 284 -21.78 -13.04 -12.29
N LEU A 285 -22.18 -12.80 -11.03
CA LEU A 285 -21.49 -13.26 -9.83
C LEU A 285 -22.30 -14.27 -9.00
N SER A 286 -23.48 -14.69 -9.48
CA SER A 286 -24.26 -15.73 -8.82
C SER A 286 -23.43 -17.00 -8.65
N LEU A 287 -23.44 -17.52 -7.42
CA LEU A 287 -22.89 -18.83 -7.13
C LEU A 287 -23.99 -19.86 -7.21
N GLU A 288 -23.78 -20.89 -8.01
CA GLU A 288 -24.68 -22.03 -8.06
C GLU A 288 -24.67 -22.74 -6.70
N LEU A 289 -25.86 -22.97 -6.14
CA LEU A 289 -26.00 -23.90 -5.03
C LEU A 289 -25.79 -25.30 -5.58
N LEU A 290 -24.74 -25.97 -5.12
CA LEU A 290 -24.50 -27.34 -5.53
C LEU A 290 -25.69 -28.19 -5.09
N PRO A 291 -26.22 -29.05 -5.97
CA PRO A 291 -27.27 -29.96 -5.57
C PRO A 291 -26.71 -30.81 -4.44
N MET A 292 -27.44 -30.89 -3.32
CA MET A 292 -27.13 -31.95 -2.37
C MET A 292 -27.28 -33.27 -3.11
N SER A 293 -26.16 -33.99 -3.24
CA SER A 293 -26.17 -35.29 -3.93
C SER A 293 -27.35 -36.12 -3.46
N LEU A 294 -27.95 -36.91 -4.36
CA LEU A 294 -29.08 -37.80 -4.01
C LEU A 294 -28.75 -38.65 -2.75
N ILE A 295 -27.47 -38.94 -2.52
CA ILE A 295 -26.95 -39.65 -1.36
C ILE A 295 -27.17 -38.87 -0.04
N LEU A 296 -26.97 -37.55 -0.04
CA LEU A 296 -27.26 -36.68 1.11
C LEU A 296 -28.77 -36.47 1.32
N THR A 297 -29.56 -36.45 0.24
CA THR A 297 -31.02 -36.25 0.33
C THR A 297 -31.78 -37.53 0.69
N SER A 298 -31.30 -38.70 0.27
CA SER A 298 -32.00 -39.98 0.42
C SER A 298 -31.55 -40.81 1.62
N SER A 299 -30.41 -40.52 2.28
CA SER A 299 -29.99 -41.35 3.42
C SER A 299 -29.00 -40.68 4.38
N TRP A 300 -29.50 -40.30 5.55
CA TRP A 300 -28.71 -40.24 6.80
C TRP A 300 -27.91 -41.53 7.06
N LEU A 301 -28.39 -42.67 6.53
CA LEU A 301 -27.80 -43.99 6.71
C LEU A 301 -26.51 -44.22 5.89
N ILE A 302 -26.39 -43.65 4.69
CA ILE A 302 -25.24 -43.86 3.78
C ILE A 302 -24.06 -42.95 4.17
N ILE A 303 -24.34 -41.81 4.80
CA ILE A 303 -23.35 -40.83 5.27
C ILE A 303 -22.34 -41.47 6.25
N SER A 304 -22.72 -42.55 6.94
CA SER A 304 -21.82 -43.33 7.80
C SER A 304 -20.69 -44.09 7.07
N THR A 305 -20.83 -44.33 5.76
CA THR A 305 -19.94 -45.24 5.00
C THR A 305 -18.84 -44.54 4.18
N ASN A 306 -18.91 -43.22 3.94
CA ASN A 306 -17.90 -42.48 3.17
C ASN A 306 -17.12 -41.51 4.07
N ASN A 307 -15.78 -41.47 3.97
CA ASN A 307 -14.93 -40.63 4.83
C ASN A 307 -15.19 -39.12 4.68
N GLN A 308 -15.50 -38.62 3.47
CA GLN A 308 -15.86 -37.20 3.30
C GLN A 308 -17.17 -36.83 4.01
N ASN A 309 -18.08 -37.80 4.14
CA ASN A 309 -19.37 -37.62 4.79
C ASN A 309 -19.27 -37.57 6.33
N LYS A 310 -18.16 -38.05 6.92
CA LYS A 310 -17.96 -38.00 8.37
C LYS A 310 -17.88 -36.58 8.93
N ASN A 311 -17.28 -35.65 8.19
CA ASN A 311 -17.19 -34.26 8.66
C ASN A 311 -18.57 -33.58 8.69
N TYR A 312 -19.49 -33.98 7.81
CA TYR A 312 -20.85 -33.43 7.79
C TYR A 312 -21.69 -33.93 8.95
N LEU A 313 -21.54 -35.22 9.32
CA LEU A 313 -22.15 -35.75 10.54
C LEU A 313 -21.61 -35.02 11.76
N LYS A 314 -20.29 -34.82 11.84
CA LYS A 314 -19.67 -34.06 12.92
C LYS A 314 -20.15 -32.61 12.97
N LEU A 315 -20.38 -31.99 11.81
CA LEU A 315 -20.90 -30.62 11.74
C LEU A 315 -22.35 -30.56 12.25
N PHE A 316 -23.19 -31.52 11.87
CA PHE A 316 -24.54 -31.62 12.40
C PHE A 316 -24.57 -31.92 13.90
N GLU A 317 -23.77 -32.89 14.34
CA GLU A 317 -23.60 -33.25 15.75
C GLU A 317 -23.12 -32.05 16.57
N HIS A 318 -22.17 -31.27 16.04
CA HIS A 318 -21.73 -30.02 16.65
C HIS A 318 -22.89 -29.04 16.82
N VAL A 319 -23.71 -28.83 15.77
CA VAL A 319 -24.88 -27.93 15.88
C VAL A 319 -25.91 -28.44 16.88
N LEU A 320 -26.17 -29.75 16.95
CA LEU A 320 -27.04 -30.33 17.98
C LEU A 320 -26.49 -30.11 19.38
N ASN A 321 -25.18 -30.33 19.58
CA ASN A 321 -24.51 -30.10 20.85
C ASN A 321 -24.57 -28.62 21.26
N LEU A 322 -24.48 -27.69 20.30
CA LEU A 322 -24.66 -26.26 20.55
C LEU A 322 -26.09 -25.94 21.00
N ILE A 323 -27.11 -26.55 20.38
CA ILE A 323 -28.52 -26.37 20.78
C ILE A 323 -28.74 -26.87 22.21
N GLU A 324 -28.19 -28.03 22.55
CA GLU A 324 -28.37 -28.65 23.87
C GLU A 324 -27.59 -27.91 24.97
N THR A 325 -26.31 -27.62 24.71
CA THR A 325 -25.38 -27.13 25.73
C THR A 325 -25.30 -25.61 25.79
N TYR A 326 -25.41 -24.94 24.64
CA TYR A 326 -25.22 -23.50 24.52
C TYR A 326 -26.38 -22.78 23.77
N PRO A 327 -27.66 -23.06 24.08
CA PRO A 327 -28.78 -22.45 23.35
C PRO A 327 -28.77 -20.91 23.47
N HIS A 328 -28.25 -20.38 24.57
CA HIS A 328 -28.08 -18.94 24.77
C HIS A 328 -27.10 -18.31 23.77
N LEU A 329 -26.11 -19.06 23.26
CA LEU A 329 -25.19 -18.63 22.20
C LEU A 329 -25.80 -18.69 20.80
N LEU A 330 -27.03 -19.20 20.64
CA LEU A 330 -27.71 -19.29 19.35
C LEU A 330 -28.89 -18.32 19.15
N LYS A 331 -29.42 -17.70 20.21
CA LYS A 331 -30.55 -16.75 20.14
C LYS A 331 -30.19 -15.44 19.41
N LYS A 332 -31.05 -14.93 18.52
CA LYS A 332 -30.80 -13.71 17.72
C LYS A 332 -30.96 -12.39 18.49
N ASN A 333 -32.05 -12.23 19.24
CA ASN A 333 -32.40 -10.95 19.87
C ASN A 333 -31.86 -10.89 21.29
N ARG A 334 -30.61 -10.47 21.44
CA ARG A 334 -29.95 -10.41 22.75
C ARG A 334 -29.99 -9.01 23.31
N THR A 335 -30.31 -8.92 24.59
CA THR A 335 -30.02 -7.72 25.37
C THR A 335 -28.50 -7.58 25.48
N SER A 336 -28.00 -6.35 25.46
CA SER A 336 -26.58 -5.99 25.52
C SER A 336 -25.82 -6.57 26.74
N ASN A 337 -26.52 -7.11 27.73
CA ASN A 337 -25.98 -7.63 28.99
C ASN A 337 -25.66 -9.14 29.00
N SER A 338 -25.44 -9.78 27.87
CA SER A 338 -25.09 -11.21 27.91
C SER A 338 -23.62 -11.43 28.33
N ASP A 339 -23.37 -12.36 29.25
CA ASP A 339 -22.06 -12.56 29.91
C ASP A 339 -20.93 -13.16 29.05
N TYR A 340 -21.19 -13.55 27.80
CA TYR A 340 -20.17 -14.13 26.91
C TYR A 340 -19.55 -13.08 25.97
N SER A 341 -18.33 -13.36 25.52
CA SER A 341 -17.51 -12.51 24.66
C SER A 341 -17.64 -12.87 23.17
N GLU A 342 -17.10 -12.02 22.29
CA GLU A 342 -16.93 -12.35 20.85
C GLU A 342 -16.06 -13.58 20.64
N SER A 343 -15.02 -13.71 21.47
CA SER A 343 -14.14 -14.87 21.48
C SER A 343 -14.90 -16.16 21.82
N ASP A 344 -15.92 -16.12 22.68
CA ASP A 344 -16.75 -17.29 22.97
C ASP A 344 -17.61 -17.68 21.75
N VAL A 345 -18.20 -16.70 21.05
CA VAL A 345 -18.94 -16.95 19.80
C VAL A 345 -18.02 -17.57 18.75
N LEU A 346 -16.82 -17.00 18.56
CA LEU A 346 -15.82 -17.50 17.63
C LEU A 346 -15.36 -18.91 18.00
N ARG A 347 -14.96 -19.15 19.25
CA ARG A 347 -14.32 -20.40 19.68
C ARG A 347 -15.31 -21.56 19.82
N ILE A 348 -16.52 -21.29 20.33
CA ILE A 348 -17.50 -22.34 20.63
C ILE A 348 -18.32 -22.68 19.39
N ILE A 349 -18.75 -21.67 18.62
CA ILE A 349 -19.63 -21.89 17.46
C ILE A 349 -18.81 -22.05 16.20
N TRP A 350 -18.10 -21.00 15.79
CA TRP A 350 -17.66 -20.88 14.40
C TRP A 350 -16.33 -21.55 14.10
N SER A 351 -15.35 -21.50 14.99
CA SER A 351 -14.05 -22.14 14.76
C SER A 351 -14.20 -23.64 14.47
N PRO A 352 -14.98 -24.43 15.26
CA PRO A 352 -15.21 -25.84 14.93
C PRO A 352 -15.93 -26.04 13.60
N ILE A 353 -16.88 -25.16 13.24
CA ILE A 353 -17.56 -25.23 11.93
C ILE A 353 -16.54 -25.06 10.79
N PHE A 354 -15.69 -24.04 10.85
CA PHE A 354 -14.66 -23.82 9.82
C PHE A 354 -13.63 -24.95 9.78
N GLU A 355 -13.19 -25.49 10.92
CA GLU A 355 -12.26 -26.62 10.97
C GLU A 355 -12.88 -27.91 10.41
N LEU A 356 -14.18 -28.11 10.56
CA LEU A 356 -14.91 -29.24 9.97
C LEU A 356 -15.10 -29.07 8.45
N LEU A 357 -15.29 -27.84 7.96
CA LEU A 357 -15.36 -27.51 6.54
C LEU A 357 -13.97 -27.57 5.89
N PHE A 358 -12.92 -27.15 6.58
CA PHE A 358 -11.56 -27.07 6.05
C PHE A 358 -10.59 -27.81 6.96
N PRO A 359 -10.71 -29.14 7.06
CA PRO A 359 -9.84 -29.94 7.92
C PRO A 359 -8.38 -29.78 7.51
N PRO A 360 -7.45 -29.74 8.49
CA PRO A 360 -6.04 -29.54 8.21
C PRO A 360 -5.49 -30.64 7.31
N ASN A 361 -4.51 -30.28 6.48
CA ASN A 361 -3.84 -31.16 5.52
C ASN A 361 -4.73 -31.67 4.37
N GLN A 362 -5.95 -31.14 4.22
CA GLN A 362 -6.76 -31.37 3.01
C GLN A 362 -6.69 -30.16 2.09
N TYR A 363 -6.51 -30.42 0.79
CA TYR A 363 -6.49 -29.39 -0.25
C TYR A 363 -5.52 -28.23 0.02
N ASN A 364 -4.44 -28.43 0.78
CA ASN A 364 -3.52 -27.37 1.18
C ASN A 364 -4.19 -26.17 1.89
N LEU A 365 -5.35 -26.38 2.53
CA LEU A 365 -6.08 -25.35 3.27
C LEU A 365 -5.81 -25.45 4.78
N ILE A 366 -5.70 -24.30 5.43
CA ILE A 366 -5.52 -24.15 6.87
C ILE A 366 -6.46 -23.08 7.39
N VAL A 367 -7.16 -23.38 8.47
CA VAL A 367 -7.93 -22.39 9.23
C VAL A 367 -7.03 -21.76 10.29
N LYS A 368 -6.98 -20.43 10.35
CA LYS A 368 -6.42 -19.68 11.48
C LYS A 368 -7.53 -18.84 12.09
N THR A 369 -7.63 -18.84 13.41
CA THR A 369 -8.63 -18.07 14.16
C THR A 369 -7.98 -17.20 15.24
N GLY A 370 -8.72 -16.19 15.72
CA GLY A 370 -8.25 -15.18 16.67
C GLY A 370 -7.69 -13.94 15.98
N GLU A 371 -6.89 -13.13 16.66
CA GLU A 371 -6.34 -11.88 16.10
C GLU A 371 -5.23 -12.13 15.07
N THR A 372 -5.61 -12.47 13.84
CA THR A 372 -4.66 -12.83 12.77
C THR A 372 -4.48 -11.71 11.74
N VAL A 373 -3.32 -11.61 11.11
CA VAL A 373 -3.00 -10.55 10.13
C VAL A 373 -2.58 -11.17 8.80
N SER A 374 -3.18 -10.74 7.70
CA SER A 374 -2.80 -11.14 6.34
C SER A 374 -1.38 -10.65 6.00
N LEU A 375 -0.56 -11.53 5.41
CA LEU A 375 0.80 -11.17 4.97
C LEU A 375 0.75 -10.08 3.88
N MET A 376 -0.15 -10.24 2.89
CA MET A 376 -0.28 -9.28 1.80
C MET A 376 -0.71 -7.90 2.31
N SER A 377 -1.73 -7.87 3.18
CA SER A 377 -2.25 -6.62 3.74
C SER A 377 -1.19 -5.93 4.61
N GLN A 378 -0.38 -6.71 5.32
CA GLN A 378 0.74 -6.23 6.13
C GLN A 378 1.82 -5.57 5.24
N GLU A 379 2.24 -6.25 4.17
CA GLU A 379 3.22 -5.75 3.21
C GLU A 379 2.73 -4.45 2.56
N HIS A 380 1.52 -4.45 1.98
CA HIS A 380 0.94 -3.27 1.36
C HIS A 380 0.81 -2.08 2.31
N LYS A 381 0.40 -2.31 3.56
CA LYS A 381 0.28 -1.23 4.54
C LYS A 381 1.65 -0.70 4.96
N GLN A 382 2.66 -1.57 5.09
CA GLN A 382 4.04 -1.17 5.37
C GLN A 382 4.61 -0.33 4.22
N ASP A 383 4.37 -0.72 2.97
CA ASP A 383 4.79 0.06 1.81
C ASP A 383 4.10 1.43 1.79
N THR A 384 2.79 1.43 2.05
CA THR A 384 1.99 2.67 2.12
C THR A 384 2.48 3.60 3.22
N TYR A 385 2.99 3.08 4.34
CA TYR A 385 3.40 3.83 5.53
C TYR A 385 4.85 3.54 5.95
N SER A 386 5.76 3.50 4.98
CA SER A 386 7.17 3.13 5.18
C SER A 386 7.95 4.04 6.14
N ASP A 387 7.44 5.23 6.42
CA ASP A 387 7.93 6.20 7.40
C ASP A 387 7.41 5.95 8.83
N SER A 388 6.75 4.82 9.07
CA SER A 388 6.19 4.43 10.37
C SER A 388 6.84 3.13 10.84
N PRO A 389 7.48 3.10 12.03
CA PRO A 389 8.22 1.91 12.48
C PRO A 389 7.32 0.74 12.89
N ASN A 390 6.08 1.02 13.32
CA ASN A 390 5.15 0.04 13.88
C ASN A 390 3.84 0.02 13.08
N VAL A 391 3.92 -0.41 11.82
CA VAL A 391 2.74 -0.58 10.98
C VAL A 391 2.21 -1.99 11.18
N VAL A 392 0.95 -2.12 11.58
CA VAL A 392 0.22 -3.39 11.63
C VAL A 392 -1.01 -3.27 10.74
N ALA A 393 -1.21 -4.23 9.85
CA ALA A 393 -2.40 -4.38 9.01
C ALA A 393 -3.66 -4.66 9.84
N PHE A 394 -4.80 -4.85 9.17
CA PHE A 394 -6.02 -5.17 9.89
C PHE A 394 -5.88 -6.57 10.51
N LYS A 395 -6.34 -6.68 11.76
CA LYS A 395 -6.52 -7.97 12.43
C LYS A 395 -7.91 -8.47 12.09
N ILE A 396 -7.98 -9.74 11.67
CA ILE A 396 -9.21 -10.44 11.33
C ILE A 396 -9.32 -11.75 12.11
N ASP A 397 -10.55 -12.13 12.45
CA ASP A 397 -10.86 -13.20 13.40
C ASP A 397 -10.75 -14.61 12.81
N ILE A 398 -11.04 -14.76 11.52
CA ILE A 398 -11.01 -16.04 10.82
C ILE A 398 -10.31 -15.87 9.48
N ARG A 399 -9.40 -16.80 9.18
CA ARG A 399 -8.73 -16.90 7.88
C ARG A 399 -8.73 -18.34 7.41
N VAL A 400 -9.12 -18.57 6.17
CA VAL A 400 -8.84 -19.84 5.47
C VAL A 400 -7.74 -19.54 4.47
N ILE A 401 -6.62 -20.25 4.61
CA ILE A 401 -5.36 -19.95 3.95
C ILE A 401 -4.96 -21.15 3.09
N PHE A 402 -4.69 -20.89 1.82
CA PHE A 402 -3.95 -21.82 0.97
C PHE A 402 -2.46 -21.76 1.32
N LYS A 403 -1.85 -22.91 1.66
CA LYS A 403 -0.44 -23.01 2.02
C LYS A 403 0.29 -24.08 1.20
N LYS A 404 1.23 -23.65 0.35
CA LYS A 404 2.09 -24.56 -0.42
C LYS A 404 3.47 -23.95 -0.65
N HIS A 405 4.53 -24.74 -0.47
CA HIS A 405 5.94 -24.33 -0.64
C HIS A 405 6.30 -23.01 0.09
N GLY A 406 5.83 -22.86 1.33
CA GLY A 406 6.11 -21.67 2.14
C GLY A 406 5.30 -20.42 1.77
N LYS A 407 4.50 -20.43 0.69
CA LYS A 407 3.56 -19.35 0.36
C LYS A 407 2.26 -19.54 1.12
N GLU A 408 1.74 -18.47 1.71
CA GLU A 408 0.43 -18.39 2.35
C GLU A 408 -0.43 -17.38 1.59
N ILE A 409 -1.64 -17.78 1.19
CA ILE A 409 -2.58 -16.93 0.44
C ILE A 409 -3.95 -17.06 1.07
N ASP A 410 -4.53 -15.94 1.45
CA ASP A 410 -5.89 -15.89 1.95
C ASP A 410 -6.89 -16.22 0.84
N VAL A 411 -7.81 -17.14 1.13
CA VAL A 411 -8.95 -17.48 0.26
C VAL A 411 -10.28 -17.13 0.91
N VAL A 412 -10.32 -17.09 2.24
CA VAL A 412 -11.45 -16.60 3.04
C VAL A 412 -10.92 -15.70 4.14
N SER A 413 -11.52 -14.52 4.30
CA SER A 413 -11.35 -13.63 5.46
C SER A 413 -12.65 -13.59 6.26
N GLY A 414 -12.60 -13.44 7.58
CA GLY A 414 -13.81 -13.41 8.39
C GLY A 414 -13.70 -12.58 9.67
N GLU A 415 -14.83 -12.00 10.05
CA GLU A 415 -15.02 -11.15 11.23
C GLU A 415 -16.17 -11.67 12.08
N VAL A 416 -16.00 -11.63 13.40
CA VAL A 416 -17.01 -12.08 14.36
C VAL A 416 -17.42 -10.93 15.27
N ALA A 417 -18.67 -10.53 15.16
CA ALA A 417 -19.32 -9.63 16.09
C ALA A 417 -20.21 -10.41 17.09
N LYS A 418 -20.30 -9.91 18.33
CA LYS A 418 -21.15 -10.51 19.37
C LYS A 418 -22.63 -10.40 19.03
N ASN A 419 -23.01 -9.25 18.51
CA ASN A 419 -24.37 -8.85 18.19
C ASN A 419 -24.38 -8.05 16.89
N ASP A 420 -25.57 -7.66 16.47
CA ASP A 420 -25.84 -6.87 15.28
C ASP A 420 -25.78 -5.37 15.57
N GLU A 421 -24.95 -4.94 16.53
CA GLU A 421 -24.74 -3.51 16.79
C GLU A 421 -24.19 -2.83 15.53
N ASP A 422 -25.09 -2.09 14.86
CA ASP A 422 -24.89 -1.48 13.55
C ASP A 422 -23.49 -0.87 13.38
N SER A 423 -23.05 -0.02 14.31
CA SER A 423 -21.81 0.74 14.15
C SER A 423 -20.56 -0.14 14.09
N LYS A 424 -20.52 -1.22 14.89
CA LYS A 424 -19.39 -2.16 14.91
C LYS A 424 -19.43 -3.06 13.69
N VAL A 425 -20.58 -3.69 13.43
CA VAL A 425 -20.75 -4.58 12.26
C VAL A 425 -20.39 -3.87 10.96
N ILE A 426 -20.83 -2.62 10.78
CA ILE A 426 -20.52 -1.83 9.58
C ILE A 426 -19.02 -1.50 9.49
N THR A 427 -18.38 -1.19 10.61
CA THR A 427 -16.94 -0.89 10.64
C THR A 427 -16.11 -2.13 10.31
N ASP A 428 -16.46 -3.27 10.90
CA ASP A 428 -15.78 -4.55 10.68
C ASP A 428 -16.05 -5.08 9.27
N GLU A 429 -17.25 -4.91 8.73
CA GLU A 429 -17.55 -5.27 7.35
C GLU A 429 -16.73 -4.43 6.35
N GLY A 430 -16.57 -3.13 6.60
CA GLY A 430 -15.68 -2.29 5.77
C GLY A 430 -14.22 -2.76 5.82
N LYS A 431 -13.74 -3.17 7.01
CA LYS A 431 -12.41 -3.78 7.20
C LYS A 431 -12.30 -5.09 6.40
N LEU A 432 -13.32 -5.94 6.50
CA LEU A 432 -13.40 -7.22 5.82
C LEU A 432 -13.42 -7.09 4.29
N CYS A 433 -14.12 -6.09 3.73
CA CYS A 433 -14.10 -5.79 2.29
C CYS A 433 -12.68 -5.51 1.76
N ARG A 434 -11.84 -4.84 2.56
CA ARG A 434 -10.47 -4.48 2.14
C ARG A 434 -9.51 -5.66 2.25
N GLU A 435 -9.61 -6.44 3.33
CA GLU A 435 -8.83 -7.67 3.49
C GLU A 435 -9.19 -8.71 2.40
N THR A 436 -10.48 -8.81 2.05
CA THR A 436 -10.93 -9.70 0.96
C THR A 436 -10.45 -9.20 -0.40
N LYS A 437 -10.32 -7.89 -0.61
CA LYS A 437 -9.66 -7.32 -1.79
C LYS A 437 -8.19 -7.73 -1.88
N ASP A 438 -7.45 -7.62 -0.79
CA ASP A 438 -6.04 -8.02 -0.75
C ASP A 438 -5.86 -9.52 -1.02
N ALA A 439 -6.79 -10.34 -0.54
CA ALA A 439 -6.87 -11.76 -0.89
C ALA A 439 -7.07 -11.98 -2.41
N VAL A 440 -8.00 -11.25 -3.05
CA VAL A 440 -8.17 -11.29 -4.51
C VAL A 440 -6.87 -10.90 -5.22
N ASP A 441 -6.22 -9.81 -4.82
CA ASP A 441 -4.98 -9.34 -5.43
C ASP A 441 -3.81 -10.32 -5.26
N SER A 442 -3.77 -11.03 -4.14
CA SER A 442 -2.81 -12.10 -3.87
C SER A 442 -3.02 -13.29 -4.80
N ILE A 443 -4.28 -13.72 -4.98
CA ILE A 443 -4.64 -14.80 -5.92
C ILE A 443 -4.29 -14.38 -7.35
N LEU A 444 -4.66 -13.16 -7.77
CA LEU A 444 -4.37 -12.61 -9.10
C LEU A 444 -2.87 -12.68 -9.44
N THR A 445 -1.99 -12.36 -8.49
CA THR A 445 -0.53 -12.39 -8.67
C THR A 445 0.00 -13.78 -9.05
N LEU A 446 -0.72 -14.85 -8.70
CA LEU A 446 -0.33 -16.20 -9.05
C LEU A 446 -1.02 -16.74 -10.28
N VAL A 447 -2.32 -16.47 -10.44
CA VAL A 447 -3.13 -17.09 -11.49
C VAL A 447 -3.16 -16.27 -12.77
N GLU A 448 -2.97 -14.94 -12.68
CA GLU A 448 -2.97 -14.00 -13.82
C GLU A 448 -4.25 -14.05 -14.68
N THR A 449 -5.35 -14.55 -14.10
CA THR A 449 -6.69 -14.63 -14.68
C THR A 449 -7.72 -14.12 -13.68
N LYS A 450 -9.02 -14.13 -14.02
CA LYS A 450 -10.08 -13.81 -13.04
C LYS A 450 -9.90 -14.59 -11.73
N ALA A 451 -10.05 -13.89 -10.62
CA ALA A 451 -9.88 -14.43 -9.28
C ALA A 451 -11.03 -13.97 -8.38
N GLN A 452 -11.33 -14.80 -7.39
CA GLN A 452 -12.35 -14.55 -6.38
C GLN A 452 -11.79 -14.92 -5.02
N ALA A 453 -12.13 -14.14 -4.00
CA ALA A 453 -11.96 -14.50 -2.60
C ALA A 453 -13.31 -14.38 -1.89
N PHE A 454 -13.41 -15.02 -0.72
CA PHE A 454 -14.61 -15.01 0.09
C PHE A 454 -14.41 -14.20 1.36
N SER A 455 -15.50 -13.65 1.85
CA SER A 455 -15.59 -13.03 3.16
C SER A 455 -16.69 -13.67 3.97
N THR A 456 -16.53 -13.71 5.30
CA THR A 456 -17.56 -14.20 6.22
C THR A 456 -17.76 -13.20 7.36
N GLN A 457 -18.87 -12.48 7.34
CA GLN A 457 -19.30 -11.62 8.43
C GLN A 457 -20.22 -12.43 9.35
N ILE A 458 -19.84 -12.56 10.62
CA ILE A 458 -20.58 -13.30 11.62
C ILE A 458 -21.14 -12.32 12.65
N SER A 459 -22.40 -12.54 13.04
CA SER A 459 -23.04 -11.85 14.15
C SER A 459 -23.83 -12.86 14.98
N GLY A 460 -23.28 -13.23 16.14
CA GLY A 460 -23.83 -14.31 16.97
C GLY A 460 -23.92 -15.64 16.21
N SER A 461 -25.13 -16.15 15.99
CA SER A 461 -25.41 -17.38 15.23
C SER A 461 -25.71 -17.16 13.75
N THR A 462 -25.69 -15.90 13.29
CA THR A 462 -25.91 -15.55 11.89
C THR A 462 -24.58 -15.38 11.17
N CYS A 463 -24.50 -15.88 9.94
CA CYS A 463 -23.36 -15.73 9.07
C CYS A 463 -23.82 -15.24 7.70
N LEU A 464 -23.12 -14.23 7.22
CA LEU A 464 -23.19 -13.70 5.88
C LEU A 464 -21.87 -14.01 5.18
N ILE A 465 -21.96 -14.79 4.12
CA ILE A 465 -20.86 -15.11 3.22
C ILE A 465 -21.02 -14.21 2.00
N ALA A 466 -19.98 -13.45 1.68
CA ALA A 466 -19.91 -12.66 0.46
C ALA A 466 -18.67 -13.05 -0.34
N THR A 467 -18.63 -12.58 -1.58
CA THR A 467 -17.52 -12.80 -2.49
C THR A 467 -17.01 -11.48 -3.01
N GLN A 468 -15.73 -11.44 -3.35
CA GLN A 468 -15.12 -10.30 -4.00
C GLN A 468 -14.38 -10.72 -5.24
N GLN A 469 -14.53 -9.94 -6.31
CA GLN A 469 -13.85 -10.15 -7.59
C GLN A 469 -13.42 -8.83 -8.22
N LEU A 470 -12.32 -8.85 -8.96
CA LEU A 470 -11.95 -7.78 -9.89
C LEU A 470 -12.70 -8.00 -11.22
N THR A 471 -13.87 -7.36 -11.36
CA THR A 471 -14.78 -7.64 -12.48
C THR A 471 -14.47 -6.82 -13.71
N ARG A 472 -13.95 -5.60 -13.55
CA ARG A 472 -13.53 -4.70 -14.63
C ARG A 472 -12.22 -4.00 -14.26
N ASN A 473 -11.66 -3.22 -15.20
CA ASN A 473 -10.44 -2.47 -14.96
C ASN A 473 -10.60 -1.53 -13.77
N GLY A 474 -9.83 -1.77 -12.72
CA GLY A 474 -9.88 -1.02 -11.49
C GLY A 474 -11.11 -1.26 -10.62
N PHE A 475 -12.04 -2.14 -10.98
CA PHE A 475 -13.35 -2.18 -10.34
C PHE A 475 -13.59 -3.51 -9.65
N TYR A 476 -13.62 -3.46 -8.31
CA TYR A 476 -13.88 -4.63 -7.47
C TYR A 476 -15.33 -4.61 -7.04
N VAL A 477 -15.98 -5.76 -7.07
CA VAL A 477 -17.38 -5.92 -6.62
C VAL A 477 -17.43 -6.88 -5.46
N TYR A 478 -18.00 -6.42 -4.35
CA TYR A 478 -18.26 -7.18 -3.15
C TYR A 478 -19.75 -7.57 -3.13
N HIS A 479 -20.04 -8.86 -3.32
CA HIS A 479 -21.37 -9.37 -3.65
C HIS A 479 -21.84 -10.44 -2.65
N PRO A 480 -23.09 -10.39 -2.14
CA PRO A 480 -23.60 -11.38 -1.20
C PRO A 480 -23.72 -12.76 -1.86
N ALA A 481 -23.19 -13.80 -1.22
CA ALA A 481 -23.29 -15.17 -1.71
C ALA A 481 -24.34 -15.97 -0.94
N TYR A 482 -24.18 -16.07 0.38
CA TYR A 482 -25.06 -16.84 1.23
C TYR A 482 -25.33 -16.09 2.53
N SER A 483 -26.55 -16.17 3.04
CA SER A 483 -26.88 -15.73 4.40
C SER A 483 -27.72 -16.80 5.09
N PHE A 484 -27.41 -17.07 6.35
CA PHE A 484 -28.13 -18.03 7.17
C PHE A 484 -27.90 -17.80 8.66
N SER A 485 -28.76 -18.38 9.48
CA SER A 485 -28.60 -18.41 10.93
C SER A 485 -28.72 -19.84 11.42
N LEU A 486 -27.81 -20.26 12.31
CA LEU A 486 -27.87 -21.59 12.90
C LEU A 486 -29.17 -21.76 13.71
N PRO A 487 -29.80 -22.95 13.68
CA PRO A 487 -30.99 -23.23 14.48
C PRO A 487 -30.65 -23.09 15.96
N SER A 488 -31.51 -22.43 16.71
CA SER A 488 -31.33 -22.15 18.14
C SER A 488 -32.05 -23.15 19.06
N CYS A 489 -32.95 -23.95 18.49
CA CYS A 489 -33.67 -25.03 19.16
C CYS A 489 -34.00 -26.17 18.17
N ILE A 490 -34.50 -27.29 18.70
CA ILE A 490 -34.81 -28.49 17.90
C ILE A 490 -35.91 -28.21 16.87
N GLU A 491 -36.88 -27.36 17.22
CA GLU A 491 -37.99 -26.97 16.34
C GLU A 491 -37.51 -26.24 15.09
N GLU A 492 -36.37 -25.55 15.17
CA GLU A 492 -35.77 -24.81 14.04
C GLU A 492 -34.89 -25.70 13.15
N LEU A 493 -34.65 -26.96 13.52
CA LEU A 493 -33.74 -27.87 12.80
C LEU A 493 -34.19 -28.16 11.36
N GLY A 494 -35.47 -27.98 11.04
CA GLY A 494 -35.97 -28.04 9.66
C GLY A 494 -35.26 -27.05 8.72
N SER A 495 -34.79 -25.92 9.24
CA SER A 495 -34.00 -24.93 8.48
C SER A 495 -32.54 -25.35 8.25
N PHE A 496 -32.04 -26.37 8.95
CA PHE A 496 -30.64 -26.77 8.90
C PHE A 496 -30.24 -27.39 7.56
N LYS A 497 -31.18 -28.05 6.87
CA LYS A 497 -30.92 -28.68 5.57
C LYS A 497 -30.46 -27.64 4.51
N PRO A 498 -31.18 -26.53 4.28
CA PRO A 498 -30.69 -25.42 3.45
C PRO A 498 -29.35 -24.83 3.90
N ILE A 499 -29.10 -24.74 5.22
CA ILE A 499 -27.85 -24.21 5.78
C ILE A 499 -26.68 -25.11 5.39
N MET A 500 -26.82 -26.42 5.57
CA MET A 500 -25.82 -27.39 5.16
C MET A 500 -25.53 -27.28 3.67
N GLN A 501 -26.55 -27.18 2.82
CA GLN A 501 -26.33 -27.02 1.39
C GLN A 501 -25.51 -25.76 1.06
N LYS A 502 -25.76 -24.64 1.73
CA LYS A 502 -24.98 -23.40 1.58
C LYS A 502 -23.53 -23.59 2.04
N LEU A 503 -23.32 -24.19 3.21
CA LEU A 503 -21.98 -24.47 3.75
C LEU A 503 -21.16 -25.40 2.85
N LEU A 504 -21.79 -26.44 2.30
CA LEU A 504 -21.17 -27.37 1.36
C LEU A 504 -20.81 -26.69 0.04
N SER A 505 -21.71 -25.86 -0.49
CA SER A 505 -21.45 -25.09 -1.71
C SER A 505 -20.29 -24.13 -1.49
N PHE A 506 -20.28 -23.43 -0.35
CA PHE A 506 -19.16 -22.58 0.07
C PHE A 506 -17.84 -23.34 0.15
N GLN A 507 -17.81 -24.48 0.85
CA GLN A 507 -16.63 -25.34 0.97
C GLN A 507 -16.09 -25.74 -0.41
N GLN A 508 -16.96 -26.18 -1.32
CA GLN A 508 -16.55 -26.63 -2.64
C GLN A 508 -15.99 -25.49 -3.51
N HIS A 509 -16.55 -24.28 -3.41
CA HIS A 509 -16.00 -23.11 -4.10
C HIS A 509 -14.60 -22.75 -3.58
N VAL A 510 -14.39 -22.78 -2.26
CA VAL A 510 -13.06 -22.54 -1.65
C VAL A 510 -12.05 -23.61 -2.05
N ILE A 511 -12.45 -24.89 -2.09
CA ILE A 511 -11.60 -26.00 -2.59
C ILE A 511 -11.25 -25.77 -4.07
N THR A 512 -12.19 -25.27 -4.88
CA THR A 512 -11.94 -24.97 -6.29
C THR A 512 -10.87 -23.88 -6.44
N ILE A 513 -10.94 -22.81 -5.66
CA ILE A 513 -9.88 -21.78 -5.62
C ILE A 513 -8.53 -22.39 -5.23
N SER A 514 -8.51 -23.24 -4.19
CA SER A 514 -7.29 -23.93 -3.76
C SER A 514 -6.67 -24.77 -4.88
N ASN A 515 -7.47 -25.54 -5.61
CA ASN A 515 -6.99 -26.37 -6.71
C ASN A 515 -6.41 -25.51 -7.86
N ILE A 516 -6.96 -24.33 -8.12
CA ILE A 516 -6.42 -23.39 -9.11
C ILE A 516 -5.06 -22.85 -8.62
N LEU A 517 -4.97 -22.43 -7.36
CA LEU A 517 -3.73 -21.95 -6.74
C LEU A 517 -2.65 -23.04 -6.73
N GLU A 518 -3.02 -24.28 -6.43
CA GLU A 518 -2.12 -25.42 -6.45
C GLU A 518 -1.51 -25.64 -7.84
N LYS A 519 -2.33 -25.59 -8.89
CA LYS A 519 -1.85 -25.69 -10.28
C LYS A 519 -0.91 -24.53 -10.62
N ALA A 520 -1.27 -23.31 -10.26
CA ALA A 520 -0.47 -22.10 -10.53
C ALA A 520 0.90 -22.15 -9.81
N VAL A 521 0.92 -22.49 -8.51
CA VAL A 521 2.16 -22.61 -7.73
C VAL A 521 3.04 -23.74 -8.24
N THR A 522 2.46 -24.88 -8.60
CA THR A 522 3.23 -26.03 -9.12
C THR A 522 3.86 -25.70 -10.47
N LYS A 523 3.12 -25.00 -11.36
CA LYS A 523 3.64 -24.52 -12.63
C LYS A 523 4.81 -23.54 -12.44
N LYS A 524 4.66 -22.50 -11.61
CA LYS A 524 5.72 -21.52 -11.33
C LYS A 524 6.95 -22.19 -10.71
N TYR A 525 6.76 -23.12 -9.76
CA TYR A 525 7.87 -23.83 -9.13
C TYR A 525 8.64 -24.74 -10.10
N SER A 526 7.94 -25.48 -10.98
CA SER A 526 8.57 -26.34 -11.98
C SER A 526 9.38 -25.56 -13.00
N LEU A 527 8.90 -24.38 -13.43
CA LEU A 527 9.62 -23.51 -14.35
C LEU A 527 10.93 -23.01 -13.72
N ASN A 528 10.87 -22.58 -12.45
CA ASN A 528 12.04 -22.08 -11.74
C ASN A 528 13.12 -23.17 -11.54
N GLN A 529 12.71 -24.42 -11.30
CA GLN A 529 13.65 -25.54 -11.19
C GLN A 529 14.29 -25.92 -12.53
N GLN A 530 13.53 -25.92 -13.63
CA GLN A 530 14.03 -26.38 -14.92
C GLN A 530 14.98 -25.40 -15.59
N PHE A 531 14.72 -24.10 -15.47
CA PHE A 531 15.46 -23.13 -16.24
C PHE A 531 16.58 -22.45 -15.48
N GLY A 532 16.60 -22.46 -14.14
CA GLY A 532 17.61 -21.74 -13.33
C GLY A 532 17.73 -20.25 -13.68
N LYS A 533 16.85 -19.75 -14.54
CA LYS A 533 16.78 -18.38 -15.01
C LYS A 533 16.02 -17.64 -13.93
N HIS A 534 16.69 -16.65 -13.36
CA HIS A 534 16.00 -15.55 -12.71
C HIS A 534 14.91 -15.05 -13.66
N ASP A 535 13.73 -14.76 -13.11
CA ASP A 535 12.56 -14.20 -13.81
C ASP A 535 12.94 -12.90 -14.55
N GLU A 536 13.64 -13.01 -15.68
CA GLU A 536 13.66 -11.97 -16.69
C GLU A 536 12.29 -12.00 -17.34
N ALA A 537 11.38 -11.23 -16.75
CA ALA A 537 10.04 -11.03 -17.25
C ALA A 537 10.09 -10.78 -18.76
N ASP A 538 9.47 -11.66 -19.53
CA ASP A 538 9.23 -11.46 -20.96
C ASP A 538 8.43 -10.14 -21.13
N LYS A 539 9.17 -9.05 -21.38
CA LYS A 539 8.67 -7.66 -21.36
C LYS A 539 7.82 -7.26 -22.56
N GLU A 540 7.57 -8.14 -23.53
CA GLU A 540 7.00 -7.71 -24.82
C GLU A 540 5.51 -8.05 -25.02
N GLY A 541 4.82 -8.57 -24.00
CA GLY A 541 3.36 -8.81 -24.00
C GLY A 541 2.54 -7.72 -23.27
N GLU A 542 2.84 -6.44 -23.49
CA GLU A 542 2.52 -5.32 -22.59
C GLU A 542 1.05 -4.82 -22.53
N ALA A 543 0.03 -5.52 -23.05
CA ALA A 543 -1.29 -4.89 -23.24
C ALA A 543 -2.52 -5.48 -22.52
N THR A 544 -2.48 -6.68 -21.91
CA THR A 544 -3.75 -7.28 -21.38
C THR A 544 -3.62 -8.12 -20.11
N SER A 545 -2.59 -7.92 -19.27
CA SER A 545 -2.59 -8.61 -17.97
C SER A 545 -3.64 -8.00 -17.04
N ILE A 546 -4.53 -8.83 -16.51
CA ILE A 546 -5.50 -8.46 -15.46
C ILE A 546 -4.81 -7.86 -14.22
N LEU A 547 -3.49 -8.07 -14.05
CA LEU A 547 -2.71 -7.44 -12.98
C LEU A 547 -2.69 -5.91 -13.09
N ASN A 548 -2.74 -5.35 -14.30
CA ASN A 548 -2.78 -3.90 -14.55
C ASN A 548 -4.15 -3.29 -14.19
N TRP A 549 -5.17 -4.14 -14.03
CA TRP A 549 -6.49 -3.72 -13.60
C TRP A 549 -6.57 -3.51 -12.09
N ARG A 550 -5.55 -3.92 -11.32
CA ARG A 550 -5.57 -3.74 -9.87
C ARG A 550 -5.45 -2.28 -9.47
N ARG A 551 -5.96 -1.97 -8.29
CA ARG A 551 -5.83 -0.65 -7.64
C ARG A 551 -5.36 -0.88 -6.22
N ASP A 552 -4.60 0.05 -5.65
CA ASP A 552 -4.12 -0.13 -4.27
C ASP A 552 -5.30 -0.14 -3.28
N THR A 553 -5.15 -0.88 -2.20
CA THR A 553 -6.11 -0.88 -1.09
C THR A 553 -5.89 0.35 -0.21
N PHE A 554 -6.96 1.02 0.22
CA PHE A 554 -6.84 2.10 1.19
C PHE A 554 -6.70 1.54 2.60
N TYR A 555 -5.61 1.88 3.30
CA TYR A 555 -5.43 1.51 4.70
C TYR A 555 -5.66 2.69 5.62
N THR A 556 -6.33 2.44 6.75
CA THR A 556 -6.43 3.42 7.84
C THR A 556 -5.01 3.74 8.34
N PRO A 557 -4.64 5.03 8.46
CA PRO A 557 -3.30 5.41 8.86
C PRO A 557 -2.96 4.92 10.28
N PRO A 558 -1.68 4.63 10.56
CA PRO A 558 -1.19 4.46 11.92
C PRO A 558 -1.55 5.68 12.80
N LYS A 559 -1.52 5.49 14.13
CA LYS A 559 -1.75 6.58 15.08
C LYS A 559 -0.80 7.74 14.78
N ASN A 560 -1.33 8.97 14.76
CA ASN A 560 -0.60 10.21 14.47
C ASN A 560 -0.05 10.34 13.04
N LYS A 561 -0.55 9.57 12.08
CA LYS A 561 -0.23 9.72 10.66
C LYS A 561 -1.44 10.18 9.87
N GLU A 562 -1.20 10.92 8.79
CA GLU A 562 -2.24 11.33 7.86
C GLU A 562 -2.65 10.17 6.95
N ALA A 563 -3.92 10.15 6.55
CA ALA A 563 -4.42 9.19 5.56
C ALA A 563 -3.74 9.42 4.20
N ARG A 564 -3.34 8.33 3.53
CA ARG A 564 -2.73 8.37 2.20
C ARG A 564 -3.71 7.84 1.17
N VAL A 565 -3.96 8.63 0.12
CA VAL A 565 -4.78 8.19 -1.01
C VAL A 565 -3.95 7.24 -1.88
N PRO A 566 -4.49 6.09 -2.30
CA PRO A 566 -3.88 5.20 -3.29
C PRO A 566 -3.32 5.97 -4.49
N LEU A 567 -2.10 5.64 -4.89
CA LEU A 567 -1.37 6.39 -5.93
C LEU A 567 -2.10 6.30 -7.28
N VAL A 568 -2.64 5.12 -7.57
CA VAL A 568 -3.29 4.80 -8.84
C VAL A 568 -4.81 4.69 -8.65
N LEU A 569 -5.44 5.60 -7.90
CA LEU A 569 -6.86 5.51 -7.58
C LEU A 569 -7.76 5.42 -8.83
N PHE A 570 -7.50 6.22 -9.87
CA PHE A 570 -8.31 6.29 -11.11
C PHE A 570 -7.73 5.49 -12.30
N GLY A 571 -6.75 4.61 -12.05
CA GLY A 571 -5.97 3.97 -13.10
C GLY A 571 -4.97 4.91 -13.77
N LEU A 572 -4.07 4.34 -14.57
CA LEU A 572 -3.33 5.12 -15.56
C LEU A 572 -4.26 5.36 -16.76
N PRO A 573 -4.27 6.56 -17.36
CA PRO A 573 -5.04 6.79 -18.56
C PRO A 573 -4.58 5.78 -19.62
N SER A 574 -5.50 4.97 -20.13
CA SER A 574 -5.11 3.90 -21.07
C SER A 574 -4.41 4.53 -22.26
N SER A 575 -3.30 3.94 -22.71
CA SER A 575 -2.56 4.43 -23.87
C SER A 575 -3.49 4.64 -25.07
N GLY A 576 -4.51 3.79 -25.24
CA GLY A 576 -5.57 3.91 -26.24
C GLY A 576 -6.55 5.06 -26.03
N LEU A 577 -6.83 5.49 -24.79
CA LEU A 577 -7.63 6.68 -24.48
C LEU A 577 -6.80 7.95 -24.60
N VAL A 578 -5.52 7.91 -24.21
CA VAL A 578 -4.57 8.96 -24.55
C VAL A 578 -4.49 9.09 -26.07
N LEU A 579 -4.29 8.00 -26.81
CA LEU A 579 -4.31 7.98 -28.28
C LEU A 579 -5.64 8.39 -28.88
N ARG A 580 -6.79 8.07 -28.28
CA ARG A 580 -8.11 8.51 -28.77
C ARG A 580 -8.35 9.98 -28.48
N LEU A 581 -8.09 10.47 -27.27
CA LEU A 581 -8.15 11.90 -26.92
C LEU A 581 -7.17 12.72 -27.75
N LEU A 582 -5.99 12.18 -28.01
CA LEU A 582 -5.09 12.71 -29.02
C LEU A 582 -5.81 12.65 -30.38
N LYS A 583 -6.23 11.49 -30.92
CA LYS A 583 -6.90 11.45 -32.24
C LYS A 583 -8.12 12.38 -32.39
N THR A 584 -9.07 12.43 -31.45
CA THR A 584 -10.24 13.33 -31.51
C THR A 584 -9.87 14.81 -31.35
N LYS A 585 -8.87 15.17 -30.52
CA LYS A 585 -8.33 16.54 -30.49
C LYS A 585 -7.35 16.85 -31.64
N TYR A 586 -7.05 15.89 -32.50
CA TYR A 586 -6.16 16.06 -33.66
C TYR A 586 -6.92 15.98 -35.00
N SER A 587 -8.15 15.46 -35.01
CA SER A 587 -9.03 15.44 -36.19
C SER A 587 -9.82 16.74 -36.40
N GLU A 588 -9.86 17.63 -35.39
CA GLU A 588 -10.35 19.01 -35.52
C GLU A 588 -9.21 20.01 -35.31
N GLY A 589 -8.11 19.82 -36.03
CA GLY A 589 -7.05 20.83 -36.08
C GLY A 589 -7.56 22.06 -36.83
N GLU A 590 -7.54 23.23 -36.17
CA GLU A 590 -7.48 24.50 -36.91
C GLU A 590 -6.35 24.40 -37.94
N GLU A 591 -6.67 24.61 -39.23
CA GLU A 591 -5.69 24.54 -40.31
C GLU A 591 -4.44 25.37 -39.96
N GLY A 592 -3.28 24.71 -39.95
CA GLY A 592 -1.97 25.37 -39.84
C GLY A 592 -1.26 25.32 -38.49
N VAL A 593 -1.82 24.71 -37.43
CA VAL A 593 -1.11 24.57 -36.14
C VAL A 593 -0.68 23.13 -35.88
N VAL A 594 0.63 22.89 -35.84
CA VAL A 594 1.22 21.59 -35.45
C VAL A 594 1.36 21.55 -33.93
N TYR A 595 0.72 20.57 -33.30
CA TYR A 595 0.78 20.35 -31.85
C TYR A 595 1.71 19.17 -31.53
N ASP A 596 2.49 19.28 -30.47
CA ASP A 596 3.35 18.22 -29.93
C ASP A 596 2.57 17.15 -29.14
N GLN A 597 3.26 16.10 -28.73
CA GLN A 597 2.69 14.98 -27.97
C GLN A 597 2.10 15.38 -26.60
N PHE A 598 2.45 16.56 -26.06
CA PHE A 598 1.92 17.11 -24.81
C PHE A 598 0.75 18.09 -25.05
N GLY A 599 0.35 18.26 -26.31
CA GLY A 599 -0.75 19.11 -26.72
C GLY A 599 -0.37 20.58 -26.90
N TRP A 600 0.91 20.95 -26.90
CA TRP A 600 1.38 22.31 -27.14
C TRP A 600 1.60 22.57 -28.63
N GLY A 601 1.05 23.67 -29.15
CA GLY A 601 1.25 24.10 -30.54
C GLY A 601 1.38 25.62 -30.62
N LYS A 602 2.16 26.11 -31.58
CA LYS A 602 2.42 27.55 -31.72
C LYS A 602 1.37 28.20 -32.63
N LYS A 603 0.66 29.19 -32.11
CA LYS A 603 -0.34 30.00 -32.85
C LYS A 603 -0.13 31.47 -32.51
N ASN A 604 0.04 32.32 -33.52
CA ASN A 604 0.22 33.78 -33.35
C ASN A 604 1.29 34.16 -32.30
N ASP A 605 2.47 33.53 -32.39
CA ASP A 605 3.62 33.72 -31.45
C ASP A 605 3.37 33.38 -29.99
N LYS A 606 2.30 32.62 -29.70
CA LYS A 606 2.05 32.04 -28.38
C LYS A 606 1.97 30.52 -28.49
N TRP A 607 2.42 29.85 -27.44
CA TRP A 607 2.21 28.43 -27.24
C TRP A 607 0.82 28.22 -26.65
N HIS A 608 0.02 27.38 -27.29
CA HIS A 608 -1.31 27.01 -26.86
C HIS A 608 -1.34 25.53 -26.52
N ASN A 609 -1.78 25.18 -25.31
CA ASN A 609 -2.02 23.80 -24.93
C ASN A 609 -3.48 23.44 -25.21
N LYS A 610 -3.72 22.64 -26.25
CA LYS A 610 -5.08 22.24 -26.64
C LYS A 610 -5.74 21.27 -25.66
N ILE A 611 -4.99 20.65 -24.76
CA ILE A 611 -5.52 19.71 -23.77
C ILE A 611 -6.13 20.50 -22.62
N THR A 612 -5.41 21.49 -22.11
CA THR A 612 -5.75 22.26 -20.91
C THR A 612 -6.35 23.64 -21.18
N ASN A 613 -6.41 24.06 -22.46
CA ASN A 613 -6.70 25.44 -22.89
C ASN A 613 -5.72 26.48 -22.30
N GLY A 614 -4.53 26.05 -21.87
CA GLY A 614 -3.48 26.94 -21.38
C GLY A 614 -2.81 27.71 -22.52
N THR A 615 -2.33 28.92 -22.22
CA THR A 615 -1.49 29.72 -23.13
C THR A 615 -0.18 30.12 -22.45
N GLN A 616 0.90 30.17 -23.22
CA GLN A 616 2.23 30.52 -22.72
C GLN A 616 2.95 31.40 -23.75
N ASP A 617 3.54 32.50 -23.28
CA ASP A 617 4.34 33.39 -24.13
C ASP A 617 5.69 32.74 -24.44
N GLU A 618 6.18 32.95 -25.67
CA GLU A 618 7.44 32.38 -26.16
C GLU A 618 8.66 32.84 -25.36
N SER A 619 8.57 33.96 -24.65
CA SER A 619 9.64 34.53 -23.82
C SER A 619 10.00 33.73 -22.56
N ILE A 620 9.31 32.61 -22.31
CA ILE A 620 9.49 31.75 -21.13
C ILE A 620 10.30 30.49 -21.46
N PHE A 621 10.60 30.23 -22.74
CA PHE A 621 11.39 29.07 -23.19
C PHE A 621 12.81 29.40 -23.64
#